data_AF-A0A9D9SH70-F1
#
_entry.id   AF-A0A9D9SH70-F1
#
_cell.length_a   1.000
_cell.length_b   1.000
_cell.length_c   1.000
_cell.angle_alpha   90.00
_cell.angle_beta   90.00
_cell.angle_gamma   90.00
#
_symmetry.space_group_name_H-M   'P 1'
#
loop_
_entity.id
_entity.type
_entity.pdbx_description
1 polymer ?
#
loop_
_entity_poly.entity_id
_entity_poly.type
_entity_poly.pdbx_seq_one_letter_code
_entity_poly.pdbx_strand_id
1 'polypeptide(L)'
;IEAHVSAMQQGGHTVHRISAKARMSLPKGTYVPPTLIEIAHIGQLEREVFGPVLHIVRYARNQLPELLHAIHDTGYALTLGVHSRIEETITQVIDHSHAGNVYVNRNMVGAVVGVQPFGGDGLSGTGPKAGGPLYLLRLLARCPPDAALRSVQASGAAALPQASPALQALHDWAVAQQRLPLAHACAQFAAANPAGHEAVLRGPTGERNVYRVQARARVLCLTGEHAHADADRLTQLAAVLAVGSHAVWPLSAQALHTQLPKAVQSQVTLHDTAHASPVDAALLHADAATTLQWQAQLAQRPGAIVTLTTMHPGDAAVPLARLVSERSISTNTAAAGGNASLMTLAA
;
A
#
# COMPACT_ATOMS: atom_id res chain seq x y z
N ILE A 1 -5.30 -28.02 -4.82
CA ILE A 1 -6.65 -27.48 -5.14
C ILE A 1 -7.73 -28.51 -4.80
N GLU A 2 -7.74 -29.70 -5.40
CA GLU A 2 -8.75 -30.73 -5.11
C GLU A 2 -8.87 -31.08 -3.62
N ALA A 3 -7.75 -31.16 -2.88
CA ALA A 3 -7.78 -31.37 -1.42
C ALA A 3 -8.58 -30.29 -0.66
N HIS A 4 -8.49 -29.02 -1.09
CA HIS A 4 -9.29 -27.92 -0.53
C HIS A 4 -10.77 -28.11 -0.79
N VAL A 5 -11.12 -28.43 -2.04
CA VAL A 5 -12.51 -28.66 -2.44
C VAL A 5 -13.12 -29.81 -1.65
N SER A 6 -12.40 -30.93 -1.53
CA SER A 6 -12.83 -32.08 -0.72
C SER A 6 -12.99 -31.73 0.76
N ALA A 7 -12.05 -30.97 1.34
CA ALA A 7 -12.14 -30.55 2.73
C ALA A 7 -13.37 -29.65 2.99
N MET A 8 -13.64 -28.68 2.10
CA MET A 8 -14.83 -27.83 2.19
C MET A 8 -16.12 -28.65 2.07
N GLN A 9 -16.17 -29.60 1.12
CA GLN A 9 -17.34 -30.48 0.95
C GLN A 9 -17.56 -31.38 2.18
N GLN A 10 -16.49 -31.95 2.74
CA GLN A 10 -16.55 -32.75 3.98
C GLN A 10 -16.94 -31.90 5.19
N GLY A 11 -16.55 -30.63 5.22
CA GLY A 11 -16.97 -29.63 6.20
C GLY A 11 -18.43 -29.17 6.07
N GLY A 12 -19.20 -29.74 5.12
CA GLY A 12 -20.62 -29.46 4.95
C GLY A 12 -20.93 -28.27 4.04
N HIS A 13 -19.93 -27.69 3.37
CA HIS A 13 -20.16 -26.60 2.43
C HIS A 13 -20.85 -27.08 1.15
N THR A 14 -21.74 -26.25 0.61
CA THR A 14 -22.33 -26.48 -0.72
C THR A 14 -21.27 -26.25 -1.80
N VAL A 15 -21.01 -27.29 -2.59
CA VAL A 15 -20.02 -27.27 -3.68
C VAL A 15 -20.69 -27.55 -5.01
N HIS A 16 -20.60 -26.60 -5.94
CA HIS A 16 -21.07 -26.77 -7.32
C HIS A 16 -19.87 -26.93 -8.26
N ARG A 17 -19.90 -27.95 -9.12
CA ARG A 17 -18.84 -28.18 -10.12
C ARG A 17 -19.47 -28.48 -11.47
N ILE A 18 -18.77 -28.11 -12.54
CA ILE A 18 -19.14 -28.54 -13.89
C ILE A 18 -19.17 -30.08 -13.94
N SER A 19 -20.18 -30.65 -14.61
CA SER A 19 -20.45 -32.10 -14.59
C SER A 19 -19.25 -32.94 -15.04
N ALA A 20 -19.12 -34.14 -14.44
CA ALA A 20 -18.08 -35.09 -14.79
C ALA A 20 -18.12 -35.55 -16.26
N LYS A 21 -19.29 -35.53 -16.92
CA LYS A 21 -19.42 -35.87 -18.35
C LYS A 21 -18.60 -34.93 -19.25
N ALA A 22 -18.48 -33.65 -18.88
CA ALA A 22 -17.63 -32.70 -19.62
C ALA A 22 -16.13 -33.01 -19.50
N ARG A 23 -15.71 -33.81 -18.50
CA ARG A 23 -14.30 -34.22 -18.33
C ARG A 23 -13.92 -35.42 -19.19
N MET A 24 -14.87 -36.26 -19.59
CA MET A 24 -14.60 -37.51 -20.32
C MET A 24 -14.09 -37.29 -21.75
N SER A 25 -14.26 -36.09 -22.31
CA SER A 25 -13.77 -35.70 -23.62
C SER A 25 -12.47 -34.88 -23.59
N LEU A 26 -11.86 -34.68 -22.42
CA LEU A 26 -10.63 -33.89 -22.32
C LEU A 26 -9.42 -34.73 -22.72
N PRO A 27 -8.45 -34.15 -23.46
CA PRO A 27 -7.16 -34.78 -23.70
C PRO A 27 -6.45 -35.11 -22.38
N LYS A 28 -5.48 -36.03 -22.41
CA LYS A 28 -4.65 -36.34 -21.23
C LYS A 28 -3.98 -35.06 -20.70
N GLY A 29 -4.14 -34.78 -19.41
CA GLY A 29 -3.61 -33.59 -18.75
C GLY A 29 -4.13 -33.41 -17.32
N THR A 30 -3.74 -32.32 -16.67
CA THR A 30 -4.13 -31.99 -15.29
C THR A 30 -5.22 -30.92 -15.29
N TYR A 31 -6.45 -31.34 -15.00
CA TYR A 31 -7.62 -30.46 -15.03
C TYR A 31 -8.29 -30.39 -13.67
N VAL A 32 -8.65 -29.16 -13.29
CA VAL A 32 -9.57 -28.87 -12.20
C VAL A 32 -10.79 -28.19 -12.80
N PRO A 33 -12.01 -28.73 -12.64
CA PRO A 33 -13.21 -28.09 -13.16
C PRO A 33 -13.50 -26.81 -12.37
N PRO A 34 -14.02 -25.76 -13.04
CA PRO A 34 -14.60 -24.61 -12.36
C PRO A 34 -15.54 -25.05 -11.24
N THR A 35 -15.32 -24.49 -10.06
CA THR A 35 -15.95 -24.89 -8.80
C THR A 35 -16.46 -23.66 -8.07
N LEU A 36 -17.72 -23.68 -7.62
CA LEU A 36 -18.28 -22.70 -6.70
C LEU A 36 -18.41 -23.34 -5.31
N ILE A 37 -18.09 -22.59 -4.26
CA ILE A 37 -18.24 -23.05 -2.87
C ILE A 37 -18.93 -21.96 -2.06
N GLU A 38 -20.07 -22.27 -1.46
CA GLU A 38 -20.73 -21.35 -0.52
C GLU A 38 -20.05 -21.41 0.85
N ILE A 39 -19.70 -20.25 1.39
CA ILE A 39 -19.06 -20.09 2.70
C ILE A 39 -19.87 -19.16 3.59
N ALA A 40 -19.81 -19.39 4.89
CA ALA A 40 -20.55 -18.59 5.87
C ALA A 40 -19.90 -17.22 6.09
N HIS A 41 -18.56 -17.16 6.08
CA HIS A 41 -17.79 -15.94 6.28
C HIS A 41 -16.38 -16.09 5.67
N ILE A 42 -15.75 -14.95 5.35
CA ILE A 42 -14.44 -14.90 4.68
C ILE A 42 -13.34 -15.58 5.50
N GLY A 43 -13.41 -15.52 6.84
CA GLY A 43 -12.42 -16.12 7.74
C GLY A 43 -12.25 -17.64 7.61
N GLN A 44 -13.15 -18.35 6.90
CA GLN A 44 -12.96 -19.76 6.57
C GLN A 44 -11.87 -19.99 5.50
N LEU A 45 -11.36 -18.93 4.87
CA LEU A 45 -10.29 -18.97 3.89
C LEU A 45 -8.96 -18.59 4.55
N GLU A 46 -8.17 -19.60 4.91
CA GLU A 46 -6.89 -19.40 5.62
C GLU A 46 -5.70 -19.10 4.69
N ARG A 47 -5.83 -19.40 3.40
CA ARG A 47 -4.76 -19.21 2.40
C ARG A 47 -5.33 -19.09 0.99
N GLU A 48 -4.49 -18.60 0.08
CA GLU A 48 -4.81 -18.58 -1.34
C GLU A 48 -4.99 -20.00 -1.92
N VAL A 49 -6.05 -20.17 -2.72
CA VAL A 49 -6.32 -21.36 -3.53
C VAL A 49 -6.19 -20.97 -5.00
N PHE A 50 -4.97 -21.08 -5.53
CA PHE A 50 -4.65 -20.64 -6.89
C PHE A 50 -5.20 -21.59 -7.96
N GLY A 51 -6.49 -21.46 -8.30
CA GLY A 51 -7.19 -22.31 -9.26
C GLY A 51 -8.62 -21.82 -9.54
N PRO A 52 -9.39 -22.56 -10.36
CA PRO A 52 -10.73 -22.13 -10.78
C PRO A 52 -11.78 -22.46 -9.70
N VAL A 53 -11.58 -21.93 -8.49
CA VAL A 53 -12.47 -22.09 -7.33
C VAL A 53 -12.93 -20.71 -6.88
N LEU A 54 -14.23 -20.44 -6.99
CA LEU A 54 -14.85 -19.21 -6.51
C LEU A 54 -15.63 -19.49 -5.22
N HIS A 55 -15.29 -18.76 -4.16
CA HIS A 55 -16.04 -18.78 -2.91
C HIS A 55 -17.11 -17.70 -2.92
N ILE A 56 -18.29 -18.03 -2.41
CA ILE A 56 -19.44 -17.13 -2.35
C ILE A 56 -19.83 -16.94 -0.89
N VAL A 57 -19.82 -15.69 -0.45
CA VAL A 57 -20.31 -15.27 0.87
C VAL A 57 -21.49 -14.34 0.68
N ARG A 58 -22.51 -14.47 1.53
CA ARG A 58 -23.69 -13.59 1.55
C ARG A 58 -23.58 -12.63 2.72
N TYR A 59 -24.01 -11.39 2.53
CA TYR A 59 -24.03 -10.38 3.59
C TYR A 59 -25.27 -9.51 3.43
N ALA A 60 -25.82 -9.00 4.53
CA ALA A 60 -26.86 -7.97 4.49
C ALA A 60 -26.24 -6.59 4.24
N ARG A 61 -26.94 -5.66 3.58
CA ARG A 61 -26.38 -4.36 3.19
C ARG A 61 -25.80 -3.56 4.37
N ASN A 62 -26.43 -3.61 5.53
CA ASN A 62 -25.96 -2.95 6.75
C ASN A 62 -24.66 -3.55 7.31
N GLN A 63 -24.28 -4.76 6.88
CA GLN A 63 -23.04 -5.45 7.27
C GLN A 63 -21.89 -5.21 6.29
N LEU A 64 -22.06 -4.35 5.29
CA LEU A 64 -20.97 -4.02 4.35
C LEU A 64 -19.69 -3.55 5.07
N PRO A 65 -19.73 -2.68 6.10
CA PRO A 65 -18.52 -2.28 6.82
C PRO A 65 -17.79 -3.47 7.45
N GLU A 66 -18.53 -4.38 8.07
CA GLU A 66 -18.00 -5.60 8.72
C GLU A 66 -17.37 -6.53 7.67
N LEU A 67 -18.00 -6.67 6.51
CA LEU A 67 -17.46 -7.44 5.40
C LEU A 67 -16.14 -6.85 4.87
N LEU A 68 -16.07 -5.53 4.70
CA LEU A 68 -14.85 -4.85 4.23
C LEU A 68 -13.71 -5.02 5.25
N HIS A 69 -14.03 -4.98 6.55
CA HIS A 69 -13.07 -5.30 7.61
C HIS A 69 -12.60 -6.75 7.52
N ALA A 70 -13.52 -7.71 7.35
CA ALA A 70 -13.16 -9.12 7.18
C ALA A 70 -12.31 -9.39 5.93
N ILE A 71 -12.50 -8.63 4.84
CA ILE A 71 -11.62 -8.66 3.66
C ILE A 71 -10.22 -8.15 4.02
N HIS A 72 -10.14 -7.02 4.74
CA HIS A 72 -8.87 -6.44 5.19
C HIS A 72 -8.09 -7.41 6.09
N ASP A 73 -8.77 -8.08 7.01
CA ASP A 73 -8.19 -9.02 7.99
C ASP A 73 -7.57 -10.27 7.34
N THR A 74 -7.88 -10.56 6.06
CA THR A 74 -7.15 -11.60 5.32
C THR A 74 -5.67 -11.29 5.17
N GLY A 75 -5.27 -10.02 5.36
CA GLY A 75 -3.90 -9.53 5.19
C GLY A 75 -3.49 -9.36 3.73
N TYR A 76 -4.27 -9.86 2.77
CA TYR A 76 -4.05 -9.65 1.34
C TYR A 76 -4.75 -8.39 0.85
N ALA A 77 -4.15 -7.73 -0.14
CA ALA A 77 -4.63 -6.46 -0.67
C ALA A 77 -4.21 -6.25 -2.14
N LEU A 78 -4.39 -7.25 -3.01
CA LEU A 78 -4.01 -7.18 -4.42
C LEU A 78 -5.06 -6.47 -5.28
N THR A 79 -6.23 -7.11 -5.44
CA THR A 79 -7.33 -6.59 -6.27
C THR A 79 -8.64 -6.64 -5.51
N LEU A 80 -9.48 -5.61 -5.66
CA LEU A 80 -10.86 -5.57 -5.15
C LEU A 80 -11.81 -5.11 -6.26
N GLY A 81 -13.00 -5.71 -6.33
CA GLY A 81 -14.03 -5.34 -7.30
C GLY A 81 -15.31 -4.94 -6.59
N VAL A 82 -15.99 -3.91 -7.12
CA VAL A 82 -17.33 -3.52 -6.68
C VAL A 82 -18.24 -3.38 -7.89
N HIS A 83 -19.41 -4.01 -7.80
CA HIS A 83 -20.48 -3.84 -8.77
C HIS A 83 -21.64 -3.13 -8.08
N SER A 84 -21.86 -1.86 -8.42
CA SER A 84 -22.93 -1.02 -7.86
C SER A 84 -23.23 0.12 -8.82
N ARG A 85 -24.50 0.56 -8.83
CA ARG A 85 -24.92 1.81 -9.48
C ARG A 85 -25.11 2.96 -8.49
N ILE A 86 -24.95 2.67 -7.19
CA ILE A 86 -25.11 3.62 -6.09
C ILE A 86 -23.74 4.17 -5.74
N GLU A 87 -23.52 5.46 -6.04
CA GLU A 87 -22.24 6.14 -5.84
C GLU A 87 -21.77 6.04 -4.38
N GLU A 88 -22.65 6.29 -3.41
CA GLU A 88 -22.34 6.17 -1.99
C GLU A 88 -21.75 4.80 -1.62
N THR A 89 -22.26 3.72 -2.22
CA THR A 89 -21.73 2.37 -1.98
C THR A 89 -20.38 2.18 -2.66
N ILE A 90 -20.17 2.74 -3.85
CA ILE A 90 -18.88 2.70 -4.55
C ILE A 90 -17.82 3.45 -3.73
N THR A 91 -18.12 4.68 -3.32
CA THR A 91 -17.26 5.50 -2.47
C THR A 91 -16.93 4.79 -1.16
N GLN A 92 -17.95 4.25 -0.48
CA GLN A 92 -17.75 3.48 0.76
C GLN A 92 -16.75 2.33 0.55
N VAL A 93 -16.87 1.55 -0.53
CA VAL A 93 -15.95 0.44 -0.80
C VAL A 93 -14.54 0.94 -1.16
N ILE A 94 -14.41 1.99 -1.97
CA ILE A 94 -13.10 2.56 -2.36
C ILE A 94 -12.35 3.09 -1.13
N ASP A 95 -13.03 3.84 -0.27
CA ASP A 95 -12.41 4.53 0.87
C ASP A 95 -11.96 3.56 1.98
N HIS A 96 -12.70 2.46 2.16
CA HIS A 96 -12.35 1.41 3.13
C HIS A 96 -11.50 0.28 2.52
N SER A 97 -11.28 0.29 1.20
CA SER A 97 -10.41 -0.68 0.55
C SER A 97 -8.95 -0.42 0.87
N HIS A 98 -8.22 -1.47 1.22
CA HIS A 98 -6.76 -1.47 1.27
C HIS A 98 -6.11 -2.06 0.01
N ALA A 99 -6.91 -2.58 -0.93
CA ALA A 99 -6.39 -3.19 -2.14
C ALA A 99 -5.65 -2.19 -3.03
N GLY A 100 -4.49 -2.60 -3.55
CA GLY A 100 -3.71 -1.77 -4.46
C GLY A 100 -4.41 -1.51 -5.80
N ASN A 101 -5.27 -2.41 -6.27
CA ASN A 101 -6.05 -2.24 -7.51
C ASN A 101 -7.56 -2.41 -7.22
N VAL A 102 -8.34 -1.35 -7.39
CA VAL A 102 -9.80 -1.37 -7.24
C VAL A 102 -10.47 -1.24 -8.61
N TYR A 103 -11.48 -2.07 -8.85
CA TYR A 103 -12.21 -2.14 -10.11
C TYR A 103 -13.70 -1.90 -9.87
N VAL A 104 -14.28 -0.93 -10.55
CA VAL A 104 -15.69 -0.55 -10.41
C VAL A 104 -16.45 -0.94 -11.67
N ASN A 105 -17.46 -1.78 -11.52
CA ASN A 105 -18.36 -2.25 -12.58
C ASN A 105 -17.65 -2.92 -13.78
N ARG A 106 -16.59 -3.68 -13.50
CA ARG A 106 -15.80 -4.44 -14.48
C ARG A 106 -15.11 -5.64 -13.81
N ASN A 107 -14.52 -6.52 -14.61
CA ASN A 107 -13.68 -7.58 -14.08
C ASN A 107 -12.43 -7.03 -13.35
N MET A 108 -11.79 -7.87 -12.54
CA MET A 108 -10.65 -7.51 -11.69
C MET A 108 -9.30 -8.02 -12.22
N VAL A 109 -9.24 -8.42 -13.50
CA VAL A 109 -8.08 -9.08 -14.12
C VAL A 109 -7.62 -8.31 -15.36
N GLY A 110 -6.41 -8.58 -15.84
CA GLY A 110 -5.92 -7.98 -17.09
C GLY A 110 -5.55 -6.50 -16.96
N ALA A 111 -4.91 -6.12 -15.85
CA ALA A 111 -4.37 -4.78 -15.67
C ALA A 111 -3.41 -4.39 -16.81
N VAL A 112 -3.61 -3.21 -17.38
CA VAL A 112 -2.84 -2.70 -18.52
C VAL A 112 -1.73 -1.78 -18.00
N VAL A 113 -0.50 -2.04 -18.46
CA VAL A 113 0.69 -1.23 -18.13
C VAL A 113 0.46 0.24 -18.45
N GLY A 114 0.78 1.14 -17.51
CA GLY A 114 0.60 2.58 -17.67
C GLY A 114 -0.83 3.10 -17.57
N VAL A 115 -1.84 2.21 -17.44
CA VAL A 115 -3.26 2.58 -17.28
C VAL A 115 -3.80 2.13 -15.92
N GLN A 116 -3.50 0.88 -15.54
CA GLN A 116 -3.75 0.36 -14.20
C GLN A 116 -2.45 -0.22 -13.62
N PRO A 117 -1.50 0.63 -13.16
CA PRO A 117 -0.33 0.16 -12.43
C PRO A 117 -0.69 -0.93 -11.43
N PHE A 118 0.03 -2.06 -11.48
CA PHE A 118 -0.42 -3.30 -10.83
C PHE A 118 0.49 -3.69 -9.66
N GLY A 119 -0.13 -4.04 -8.54
CA GLY A 119 0.55 -4.44 -7.32
C GLY A 119 -0.32 -4.18 -6.10
N GLY A 120 -0.14 -4.96 -5.05
CA GLY A 120 -0.89 -4.84 -3.80
C GLY A 120 -0.03 -4.38 -2.64
N ASP A 121 -0.67 -4.29 -1.48
CA ASP A 121 -0.05 -4.07 -0.17
C ASP A 121 -0.17 -5.34 0.71
N GLY A 122 0.39 -5.30 1.91
CA GLY A 122 0.28 -6.40 2.88
C GLY A 122 0.94 -7.69 2.39
N LEU A 123 0.23 -8.81 2.53
CA LEU A 123 0.68 -10.13 2.03
C LEU A 123 0.75 -10.19 0.50
N SER A 124 0.18 -9.22 -0.22
CA SER A 124 0.16 -9.20 -1.68
C SER A 124 1.39 -8.57 -2.33
N GLY A 125 2.25 -7.90 -1.58
CA GLY A 125 3.49 -7.37 -2.12
C GLY A 125 4.06 -6.18 -1.36
N THR A 126 5.30 -5.84 -1.71
CA THR A 126 6.05 -4.72 -1.12
C THR A 126 5.90 -3.43 -1.92
N GLY A 127 5.50 -3.52 -3.20
CA GLY A 127 5.62 -2.43 -4.16
C GLY A 127 7.09 -2.07 -4.49
N PRO A 128 7.33 -1.05 -5.34
CA PRO A 128 6.34 -0.25 -6.08
C PRO A 128 5.58 -1.07 -7.15
N LYS A 129 4.49 -0.53 -7.68
CA LYS A 129 3.65 -1.17 -8.69
C LYS A 129 4.39 -1.40 -10.00
N ALA A 130 4.27 -2.61 -10.54
CA ALA A 130 4.71 -2.91 -11.90
C ALA A 130 3.90 -2.10 -12.91
N GLY A 131 4.57 -1.56 -13.93
CA GLY A 131 3.94 -0.67 -14.90
C GLY A 131 3.50 0.69 -14.34
N GLY A 132 3.90 1.02 -13.10
CA GLY A 132 3.71 2.32 -12.47
C GLY A 132 4.94 3.22 -12.54
N PRO A 133 4.79 4.52 -12.28
CA PRO A 133 5.84 5.52 -12.50
C PRO A 133 6.98 5.45 -11.46
N LEU A 134 6.78 4.74 -10.34
CA LEU A 134 7.79 4.56 -9.29
C LEU A 134 8.67 3.32 -9.47
N TYR A 135 8.33 2.41 -10.40
CA TYR A 135 8.96 1.10 -10.49
C TYR A 135 10.47 1.17 -10.77
N LEU A 136 10.86 1.94 -11.79
CA LEU A 136 12.27 2.06 -12.18
C LEU A 136 13.12 2.76 -11.11
N LEU A 137 12.52 3.63 -10.28
CA LEU A 137 13.23 4.29 -9.18
C LEU A 137 13.72 3.29 -8.13
N ARG A 138 13.06 2.12 -7.98
CA ARG A 138 13.53 1.05 -7.11
C ARG A 138 14.83 0.40 -7.61
N LEU A 139 15.10 0.46 -8.91
CA LEU A 139 16.25 -0.19 -9.54
C LEU A 139 17.49 0.72 -9.64
N LEU A 140 17.38 1.99 -9.23
CA LEU A 140 18.50 2.91 -9.19
C LEU A 140 19.33 2.70 -7.92
N ALA A 141 20.65 2.63 -8.07
CA ALA A 141 21.58 2.65 -6.93
C ALA A 141 21.54 3.98 -6.17
N ARG A 142 21.32 5.10 -6.90
CA ARG A 142 21.10 6.43 -6.34
C ARG A 142 19.92 7.08 -7.06
N CYS A 143 18.90 7.47 -6.30
CA CYS A 143 17.71 8.10 -6.83
C CYS A 143 17.73 9.61 -6.52
N PRO A 144 17.49 10.49 -7.51
CA PRO A 144 17.35 11.92 -7.23
C PRO A 144 16.23 12.18 -6.20
N PRO A 145 16.41 13.11 -5.24
CA PRO A 145 15.46 13.31 -4.14
C PRO A 145 14.02 13.61 -4.60
N ASP A 146 13.85 14.36 -5.68
CA ASP A 146 12.56 14.78 -6.25
C ASP A 146 12.01 13.80 -7.31
N ALA A 147 12.73 12.74 -7.65
CA ALA A 147 12.38 11.87 -8.77
C ALA A 147 10.99 11.22 -8.60
N ALA A 148 10.62 10.88 -7.36
CA ALA A 148 9.32 10.30 -7.06
C ALA A 148 8.18 11.27 -7.39
N LEU A 149 8.28 12.51 -6.89
CA LEU A 149 7.27 13.55 -7.17
C LEU A 149 7.19 13.85 -8.67
N ARG A 150 8.34 14.03 -9.34
CA ARG A 150 8.35 14.27 -10.79
C ARG A 150 7.70 13.14 -11.58
N SER A 151 7.96 11.88 -11.20
CA SER A 151 7.34 10.70 -11.83
C SER A 151 5.81 10.69 -11.67
N VAL A 152 5.32 11.06 -10.49
CA VAL A 152 3.87 11.16 -10.22
C VAL A 152 3.24 12.33 -10.98
N GLN A 153 3.90 13.49 -11.01
CA GLN A 153 3.46 14.66 -11.78
C GLN A 153 3.45 14.39 -13.29
N ALA A 154 4.46 13.68 -13.81
CA ALA A 154 4.51 13.25 -15.20
C ALA A 154 3.36 12.32 -15.59
N SER A 155 2.74 11.65 -14.61
CA SER A 155 1.53 10.84 -14.82
C SER A 155 0.25 11.66 -14.90
N GLY A 156 0.31 12.98 -14.64
CA GLY A 156 -0.81 13.92 -14.73
C GLY A 156 -1.25 14.53 -13.40
N ALA A 157 -0.53 14.30 -12.30
CA ALA A 157 -0.85 14.93 -11.02
C ALA A 157 -0.46 16.42 -11.03
N ALA A 158 -1.41 17.30 -10.73
CA ALA A 158 -1.22 18.76 -10.84
C ALA A 158 -1.10 19.48 -9.48
N ALA A 159 -1.47 18.84 -8.37
CA ALA A 159 -1.37 19.45 -7.05
C ALA A 159 0.09 19.77 -6.69
N LEU A 160 0.30 20.84 -5.91
CA LEU A 160 1.59 21.15 -5.32
C LEU A 160 1.75 20.43 -3.98
N PRO A 161 2.97 19.99 -3.61
CA PRO A 161 3.24 19.44 -2.29
C PRO A 161 2.92 20.46 -1.18
N GLN A 162 2.34 19.97 -0.08
CA GLN A 162 2.06 20.76 1.11
C GLN A 162 2.72 20.12 2.32
N ALA A 163 3.37 20.93 3.15
CA ALA A 163 3.96 20.48 4.41
C ALA A 163 2.86 20.17 5.42
N SER A 164 2.97 19.04 6.12
CA SER A 164 2.07 18.73 7.22
C SER A 164 2.31 19.68 8.40
N PRO A 165 1.29 19.99 9.23
CA PRO A 165 1.48 20.81 10.43
C PRO A 165 2.56 20.27 11.37
N ALA A 166 2.69 18.94 11.47
CA ALA A 166 3.72 18.29 12.27
C ALA A 166 5.12 18.50 11.68
N LEU A 167 5.30 18.39 10.35
CA LEU A 167 6.58 18.69 9.71
C LEU A 167 6.96 20.16 9.89
N GLN A 168 6.00 21.08 9.75
CA GLN A 168 6.25 22.50 9.99
C GLN A 168 6.68 22.76 11.44
N ALA A 169 6.00 22.15 12.41
CA ALA A 169 6.39 22.25 13.81
C ALA A 169 7.80 21.69 14.08
N LEU A 170 8.18 20.59 13.42
CA LEU A 170 9.53 20.03 13.50
C LEU A 170 10.57 20.98 12.89
N HIS A 171 10.27 21.58 11.74
CA HIS A 171 11.11 22.58 11.09
C HIS A 171 11.37 23.77 12.02
N ASP A 172 10.31 24.36 12.59
CA ASP A 172 10.42 25.57 13.42
C ASP A 172 11.17 25.28 14.72
N TRP A 173 10.93 24.11 15.32
CA TRP A 173 11.70 23.62 16.46
C TRP A 173 13.18 23.44 16.10
N ALA A 174 13.48 22.86 14.93
CA ALA A 174 14.86 22.67 14.47
C ALA A 174 15.58 24.02 14.30
N VAL A 175 14.92 25.03 13.74
CA VAL A 175 15.46 26.40 13.63
C VAL A 175 15.73 26.99 15.02
N ALA A 176 14.77 26.90 15.93
CA ALA A 176 14.91 27.43 17.29
C ALA A 176 16.05 26.77 18.08
N GLN A 177 16.27 25.47 17.86
CA GLN A 177 17.36 24.69 18.46
C GLN A 177 18.69 24.79 17.67
N GLN A 178 18.77 25.65 16.65
CA GLN A 178 19.93 25.81 15.76
C GLN A 178 20.36 24.51 15.06
N ARG A 179 19.43 23.56 14.89
CA ARG A 179 19.62 22.30 14.14
C ARG A 179 19.37 22.54 12.64
N LEU A 180 20.16 23.42 12.04
CA LEU A 180 19.97 23.85 10.64
C LEU A 180 19.92 22.70 9.61
N PRO A 181 20.74 21.63 9.72
CA PRO A 181 20.62 20.49 8.80
C PRO A 181 19.25 19.82 8.84
N LEU A 182 18.62 19.72 10.01
CA LEU A 182 17.28 19.15 10.16
C LEU A 182 16.20 20.08 9.59
N ALA A 183 16.30 21.39 9.83
CA ALA A 183 15.39 22.36 9.23
C ALA A 183 15.45 22.30 7.69
N HIS A 184 16.67 22.20 7.13
CA HIS A 184 16.87 22.03 5.70
C HIS A 184 16.24 20.74 5.18
N ALA A 185 16.46 19.61 5.87
CA ALA A 185 15.85 18.33 5.51
C ALA A 185 14.31 18.41 5.50
N CYS A 186 13.70 19.08 6.49
CA CYS A 186 12.25 19.28 6.52
C CYS A 186 11.75 20.03 5.28
N ALA A 187 12.40 21.13 4.91
CA ALA A 187 12.03 21.90 3.72
C ALA A 187 12.22 21.10 2.42
N GLN A 188 13.33 20.35 2.30
CA GLN A 188 13.59 19.51 1.14
C GLN A 188 12.56 18.39 1.00
N PHE A 189 12.24 17.67 2.07
CA PHE A 189 11.26 16.59 2.01
C PHE A 189 9.84 17.10 1.75
N ALA A 190 9.48 18.27 2.30
CA ALA A 190 8.20 18.92 1.97
C ALA A 190 8.09 19.21 0.47
N ALA A 191 9.14 19.77 -0.14
CA ALA A 191 9.15 20.11 -1.56
C ALA A 191 9.20 18.89 -2.49
N ALA A 192 9.73 17.76 -2.03
CA ALA A 192 9.88 16.52 -2.80
C ALA A 192 8.79 15.46 -2.52
N ASN A 193 7.80 15.76 -1.69
CA ASN A 193 6.79 14.80 -1.23
C ASN A 193 5.91 14.26 -2.38
N PRO A 194 5.91 12.95 -2.67
CA PRO A 194 5.03 12.36 -3.69
C PRO A 194 3.65 11.92 -3.16
N ALA A 195 3.42 11.92 -1.84
CA ALA A 195 2.19 11.43 -1.23
C ALA A 195 1.04 12.45 -1.33
N GLY A 196 -0.20 11.96 -1.37
CA GLY A 196 -1.40 12.80 -1.47
C GLY A 196 -1.74 13.24 -2.90
N HIS A 197 -0.93 12.84 -3.89
CA HIS A 197 -1.16 13.16 -5.29
C HIS A 197 -2.07 12.13 -5.97
N GLU A 198 -2.92 12.63 -6.87
CA GLU A 198 -3.79 11.84 -7.74
C GLU A 198 -3.57 12.26 -9.20
N ALA A 199 -3.59 11.29 -10.12
CA ALA A 199 -3.59 11.51 -11.55
C ALA A 199 -4.68 10.67 -12.23
N VAL A 200 -5.35 11.24 -13.23
CA VAL A 200 -6.20 10.49 -14.15
C VAL A 200 -5.32 10.00 -15.30
N LEU A 201 -5.11 8.68 -15.39
CA LEU A 201 -4.28 8.07 -16.41
C LEU A 201 -5.03 7.97 -17.73
N ARG A 202 -4.31 8.22 -18.83
CA ARG A 202 -4.85 8.06 -20.19
C ARG A 202 -5.18 6.59 -20.42
N GLY A 203 -6.39 6.32 -20.89
CA GLY A 203 -6.89 4.97 -21.13
C GLY A 203 -7.98 4.95 -22.20
N PRO A 204 -8.63 3.80 -22.42
CA PRO A 204 -9.70 3.70 -23.41
C PRO A 204 -10.92 4.53 -23.01
N THR A 205 -11.70 4.95 -24.02
CA THR A 205 -13.00 5.58 -23.79
C THR A 205 -13.93 4.63 -23.04
N GLY A 206 -14.80 5.16 -22.19
CA GLY A 206 -15.72 4.32 -21.40
C GLY A 206 -15.08 3.84 -20.10
N GLU A 207 -13.81 4.17 -19.85
CA GLU A 207 -13.13 3.91 -18.60
C GLU A 207 -12.56 5.19 -18.01
N ARG A 208 -12.63 5.32 -16.67
CA ARG A 208 -11.88 6.32 -15.91
C ARG A 208 -10.86 5.61 -15.04
N ASN A 209 -9.58 5.89 -15.26
CA ASN A 209 -8.47 5.24 -14.57
C ASN A 209 -7.75 6.28 -13.71
N VAL A 210 -7.72 6.04 -12.41
CA VAL A 210 -7.13 6.94 -11.43
C VAL A 210 -5.95 6.25 -10.76
N TYR A 211 -4.85 6.97 -10.66
CA TYR A 211 -3.66 6.59 -9.92
C TYR A 211 -3.49 7.53 -8.72
N ARG A 212 -3.32 6.96 -7.53
CA ARG A 212 -3.12 7.69 -6.27
C ARG A 212 -1.83 7.24 -5.62
N VAL A 213 -1.13 8.17 -4.98
CA VAL A 213 0.00 7.87 -4.10
C VAL A 213 -0.36 8.28 -2.68
N GLN A 214 -0.19 7.36 -1.74
CA GLN A 214 -0.58 7.54 -0.34
C GLN A 214 0.61 7.22 0.57
N ALA A 215 0.61 7.81 1.77
CA ALA A 215 1.59 7.46 2.78
C ALA A 215 1.38 6.01 3.24
N ARG A 216 2.47 5.29 3.50
CA ARG A 216 2.40 4.10 4.35
C ARG A 216 2.00 4.53 5.75
N ALA A 217 1.25 3.73 6.49
CA ALA A 217 0.70 4.17 7.76
C ALA A 217 1.79 4.32 8.83
N ARG A 218 2.65 3.31 8.98
CA ARG A 218 3.61 3.20 10.08
C ARG A 218 5.01 2.84 9.59
N VAL A 219 5.99 3.69 9.93
CA VAL A 219 7.39 3.53 9.52
C VAL A 219 8.27 3.34 10.75
N LEU A 220 8.96 2.20 10.82
CA LEU A 220 9.92 1.91 11.88
C LEU A 220 11.21 2.70 11.65
N CYS A 221 11.61 3.53 12.62
CA CYS A 221 12.81 4.37 12.55
C CYS A 221 13.89 3.81 13.47
N LEU A 222 14.96 3.27 12.90
CA LEU A 222 16.05 2.62 13.61
C LEU A 222 17.37 3.34 13.36
N THR A 223 18.24 3.27 14.36
CA THR A 223 19.62 3.76 14.29
C THR A 223 20.53 2.72 14.93
N GLY A 224 21.76 2.62 14.45
CA GLY A 224 22.82 1.93 15.19
C GLY A 224 23.26 2.73 16.41
N GLU A 225 24.25 2.19 17.13
CA GLU A 225 24.91 2.92 18.22
C GLU A 225 26.02 3.80 17.66
N HIS A 226 25.80 5.12 17.64
CA HIS A 226 26.81 6.09 17.23
C HIS A 226 26.48 7.49 17.79
N ALA A 227 27.47 8.38 17.81
CA ALA A 227 27.38 9.71 18.43
C ALA A 227 26.28 10.62 17.84
N HIS A 228 25.84 10.35 16.62
CA HIS A 228 24.85 11.17 15.90
C HIS A 228 23.50 10.46 15.68
N ALA A 229 23.22 9.39 16.42
CA ALA A 229 21.99 8.60 16.28
C ALA A 229 20.72 9.46 16.40
N ASP A 230 20.67 10.41 17.34
CA ASP A 230 19.52 11.31 17.48
C ASP A 230 19.33 12.22 16.26
N ALA A 231 20.42 12.70 15.64
CA ALA A 231 20.32 13.52 14.43
C ALA A 231 19.74 12.71 13.25
N ASP A 232 20.23 11.49 13.07
CA ASP A 232 19.76 10.57 12.04
C ASP A 232 18.30 10.17 12.24
N ARG A 233 17.89 9.95 13.50
CA ARG A 233 16.50 9.67 13.88
C ARG A 233 15.58 10.85 13.58
N LEU A 234 16.02 12.09 13.82
CA LEU A 234 15.26 13.28 13.48
C LEU A 234 15.15 13.47 11.96
N THR A 235 16.19 13.15 11.20
CA THR A 235 16.14 13.18 9.73
C THR A 235 15.15 12.14 9.18
N GLN A 236 15.15 10.91 9.72
CA GLN A 236 14.13 9.91 9.40
C GLN A 236 12.73 10.42 9.72
N LEU A 237 12.54 11.06 10.88
CA LEU A 237 11.25 11.62 11.28
C LEU A 237 10.78 12.71 10.30
N ALA A 238 11.65 13.61 9.88
CA ALA A 238 11.31 14.64 8.89
C ALA A 238 10.77 14.01 7.59
N ALA A 239 11.40 12.94 7.10
CA ALA A 239 10.94 12.22 5.91
C ALA A 239 9.58 11.54 6.11
N VAL A 240 9.38 10.90 7.28
CA VAL A 240 8.12 10.25 7.66
C VAL A 240 6.97 11.25 7.76
N LEU A 241 7.20 12.40 8.41
CA LEU A 241 6.20 13.46 8.54
C LEU A 241 5.90 14.17 7.22
N ALA A 242 6.88 14.24 6.32
CA ALA A 242 6.70 14.85 5.00
C ALA A 242 5.70 14.10 4.14
N VAL A 243 5.76 12.76 4.13
CA VAL A 243 4.77 11.96 3.40
C VAL A 243 3.44 11.81 4.14
N GLY A 244 3.39 12.16 5.44
CA GLY A 244 2.20 12.02 6.29
C GLY A 244 2.08 10.66 6.97
N SER A 245 3.19 9.93 7.11
CA SER A 245 3.27 8.66 7.84
C SER A 245 3.44 8.88 9.35
N HIS A 246 3.17 7.83 10.14
CA HIS A 246 3.43 7.79 11.58
C HIS A 246 4.79 7.11 11.85
N ALA A 247 5.67 7.73 12.61
CA ALA A 247 6.94 7.12 13.02
C ALA A 247 6.75 6.14 14.19
N VAL A 248 7.43 5.00 14.14
CA VAL A 248 7.55 4.06 15.24
C VAL A 248 9.00 4.07 15.72
N TRP A 249 9.20 4.43 16.98
CA TRP A 249 10.51 4.60 17.60
C TRP A 249 10.73 3.57 18.71
N PRO A 250 11.98 3.11 18.93
CA PRO A 250 12.30 2.28 20.09
C PRO A 250 12.10 3.07 21.39
N LEU A 251 11.77 2.37 22.48
CA LEU A 251 11.61 2.96 23.81
C LEU A 251 12.87 3.74 24.28
N SER A 252 14.06 3.36 23.81
CA SER A 252 15.31 4.07 24.09
C SER A 252 15.32 5.52 23.60
N ALA A 253 14.47 5.87 22.62
CA ALA A 253 14.34 7.23 22.09
C ALA A 253 13.39 8.14 22.91
N GLN A 254 12.87 7.69 24.05
CA GLN A 254 11.93 8.44 24.89
C GLN A 254 12.47 9.84 25.28
N ALA A 255 13.75 9.93 25.64
CA ALA A 255 14.36 11.20 26.05
C ALA A 255 14.36 12.23 24.91
N LEU A 256 14.63 11.79 23.67
CA LEU A 256 14.55 12.67 22.50
C LEU A 256 13.09 13.03 22.18
N HIS A 257 12.18 12.07 22.22
CA HIS A 257 10.75 12.26 21.93
C HIS A 257 10.13 13.37 22.80
N THR A 258 10.43 13.38 24.09
CA THR A 258 9.89 14.38 25.03
C THR A 258 10.35 15.82 24.75
N GLN A 259 11.45 16.01 24.01
CA GLN A 259 11.96 17.33 23.64
C GLN A 259 11.25 17.93 22.42
N LEU A 260 10.50 17.11 21.66
CA LEU A 260 9.84 17.54 20.43
C LEU A 260 8.58 18.36 20.72
N PRO A 261 8.10 19.19 19.77
CA PRO A 261 6.80 19.85 19.88
C PRO A 261 5.66 18.83 20.03
N LYS A 262 4.59 19.19 20.76
CA LYS A 262 3.43 18.30 20.97
C LYS A 262 2.81 17.76 19.67
N ALA A 263 2.71 18.61 18.64
CA ALA A 263 2.20 18.22 17.33
C ALA A 263 3.06 17.14 16.64
N VAL A 264 4.37 17.13 16.92
CA VAL A 264 5.32 16.11 16.44
C VAL A 264 5.22 14.86 17.31
N GLN A 265 5.15 15.02 18.64
CA GLN A 265 5.02 13.89 19.57
C GLN A 265 3.81 13.01 19.25
N SER A 266 2.67 13.61 18.85
CA SER A 266 1.47 12.86 18.46
C SER A 266 1.61 12.02 17.17
N GLN A 267 2.68 12.24 16.41
CA GLN A 267 3.01 11.50 15.17
C GLN A 267 4.15 10.49 15.39
N VAL A 268 4.49 10.20 16.65
CA VAL A 268 5.51 9.22 17.02
C VAL A 268 4.95 8.28 18.08
N THR A 269 4.94 6.98 17.77
CA THR A 269 4.65 5.93 18.75
C THR A 269 5.96 5.34 19.24
N LEU A 270 6.17 5.34 20.55
CA LEU A 270 7.26 4.61 21.18
C LEU A 270 6.84 3.15 21.41
N HIS A 271 7.67 2.22 20.99
CA HIS A 271 7.37 0.80 21.05
C HIS A 271 8.61 -0.02 21.38
N ASP A 272 8.40 -1.15 22.08
CA ASP A 272 9.45 -2.14 22.26
C ASP A 272 9.70 -2.88 20.95
N THR A 273 10.89 -2.71 20.37
CA THR A 273 11.26 -3.32 19.08
C THR A 273 11.35 -4.84 19.13
N ALA A 274 11.38 -5.45 20.32
CA ALA A 274 11.29 -6.91 20.48
C ALA A 274 9.89 -7.46 20.15
N HIS A 275 8.86 -6.62 20.23
CA HIS A 275 7.47 -7.01 19.99
C HIS A 275 7.03 -6.58 18.59
N ALA A 276 6.30 -7.45 17.89
CA ALA A 276 5.87 -7.24 16.50
C ALA A 276 4.83 -6.12 16.38
N SER A 277 5.28 -4.87 16.42
CA SER A 277 4.44 -3.71 16.11
C SER A 277 3.99 -3.77 14.64
N PRO A 278 2.75 -3.41 14.30
CA PRO A 278 2.35 -3.30 12.90
C PRO A 278 3.16 -2.17 12.26
N VAL A 279 3.99 -2.49 11.27
CA VAL A 279 4.85 -1.55 10.54
C VAL A 279 4.81 -1.93 9.06
N ASP A 280 4.82 -0.92 8.20
CA ASP A 280 4.66 -1.08 6.74
C ASP A 280 5.99 -0.88 5.99
N ALA A 281 6.94 -0.21 6.63
CA ALA A 281 8.29 0.03 6.13
C ALA A 281 9.25 0.29 7.30
N ALA A 282 10.55 0.17 7.06
CA ALA A 282 11.59 0.49 8.03
C ALA A 282 12.70 1.34 7.40
N LEU A 283 13.24 2.26 8.20
CA LEU A 283 14.42 3.07 7.92
C LEU A 283 15.51 2.72 8.92
N LEU A 284 16.75 2.57 8.46
CA LEU A 284 17.91 2.30 9.32
C LEU A 284 19.11 3.14 8.90
N HIS A 285 19.64 3.93 9.85
CA HIS A 285 20.98 4.51 9.77
C HIS A 285 21.92 3.69 10.63
N ALA A 286 22.82 2.90 10.05
CA ALA A 286 23.73 2.06 10.82
C ALA A 286 24.94 1.57 10.02
N ASP A 287 25.88 0.93 10.70
CA ASP A 287 26.96 0.19 10.06
C ASP A 287 26.46 -1.11 9.38
N ALA A 288 27.36 -1.77 8.65
CA ALA A 288 27.04 -2.99 7.91
C ALA A 288 26.63 -4.16 8.82
N ALA A 289 27.25 -4.29 9.99
CA ALA A 289 26.98 -5.39 10.92
C ALA A 289 25.57 -5.28 11.51
N THR A 290 25.22 -4.10 12.02
CA THR A 290 23.89 -3.77 12.55
C THR A 290 22.83 -3.87 11.44
N THR A 291 23.18 -3.45 10.22
CA THR A 291 22.29 -3.59 9.06
C THR A 291 21.92 -5.05 8.79
N LEU A 292 22.90 -5.96 8.77
CA LEU A 292 22.65 -7.39 8.55
C LEU A 292 21.78 -8.00 9.65
N GLN A 293 21.99 -7.59 10.91
CA GLN A 293 21.17 -8.05 12.04
C GLN A 293 19.71 -7.66 11.88
N TRP A 294 19.43 -6.38 11.57
CA TRP A 294 18.06 -5.90 11.35
C TRP A 294 17.40 -6.51 10.12
N GLN A 295 18.15 -6.75 9.04
CA GLN A 295 17.65 -7.46 7.88
C GLN A 295 17.20 -8.87 8.24
N ALA A 296 18.02 -9.62 8.98
CA ALA A 296 17.67 -10.97 9.43
C ALA A 296 16.44 -10.96 10.35
N GLN A 297 16.38 -10.03 11.30
CA GLN A 297 15.26 -9.91 12.23
C GLN A 297 13.95 -9.56 11.52
N LEU A 298 13.95 -8.59 10.61
CA LEU A 298 12.76 -8.22 9.85
C LEU A 298 12.31 -9.32 8.89
N ALA A 299 13.24 -10.09 8.31
CA ALA A 299 12.93 -11.20 7.41
C ALA A 299 12.28 -12.39 8.13
N GLN A 300 12.52 -12.57 9.44
CA GLN A 300 11.90 -13.63 10.24
C GLN A 300 10.50 -13.27 10.75
N ARG A 301 10.08 -12.01 10.56
CA ARG A 301 8.81 -11.52 11.07
C ARG A 301 7.64 -12.16 10.31
N PRO A 302 6.57 -12.61 11.01
CA PRO A 302 5.38 -13.10 10.32
C PRO A 302 4.63 -11.96 9.61
N GLY A 303 3.79 -12.33 8.65
CA GLY A 303 2.91 -11.41 7.94
C GLY A 303 3.57 -10.74 6.73
N ALA A 304 3.16 -9.51 6.45
CA ALA A 304 3.64 -8.74 5.30
C ALA A 304 5.15 -8.46 5.40
N ILE A 305 5.84 -8.53 4.26
CA ILE A 305 7.25 -8.19 4.16
C ILE A 305 7.44 -6.70 4.42
N VAL A 306 8.22 -6.37 5.45
CA VAL A 306 8.60 -5.00 5.78
C VAL A 306 9.87 -4.63 5.04
N THR A 307 9.79 -3.69 4.09
CA THR A 307 10.98 -3.26 3.36
C THR A 307 11.88 -2.39 4.23
N LEU A 308 13.14 -2.79 4.38
CA LEU A 308 14.17 -2.00 5.05
C LEU A 308 14.90 -1.10 4.04
N THR A 309 14.95 0.20 4.33
CA THR A 309 15.80 1.16 3.63
C THR A 309 16.99 1.48 4.52
N THR A 310 18.18 1.12 4.04
CA THR A 310 19.44 1.23 4.77
C THR A 310 20.21 2.45 4.29
N MET A 311 20.78 3.20 5.22
CA MET A 311 21.53 4.42 4.99
C MET A 311 22.75 4.41 5.94
N HIS A 312 23.83 5.10 5.55
CA HIS A 312 24.99 5.25 6.42
C HIS A 312 24.74 6.31 7.49
N PRO A 313 25.36 6.20 8.68
CA PRO A 313 25.24 7.24 9.70
C PRO A 313 25.58 8.63 9.15
N GLY A 314 24.71 9.62 9.38
CA GLY A 314 24.84 10.98 8.87
C GLY A 314 24.28 11.23 7.46
N ASP A 315 23.79 10.20 6.76
CA ASP A 315 23.12 10.38 5.46
C ASP A 315 21.84 11.22 5.63
N ALA A 316 21.72 12.30 4.86
CA ALA A 316 20.55 13.17 4.90
C ALA A 316 19.47 12.82 3.86
N ALA A 317 19.80 11.97 2.87
CA ALA A 317 18.97 11.71 1.70
C ALA A 317 18.05 10.49 1.89
N VAL A 318 16.98 10.65 2.65
CA VAL A 318 15.97 9.59 2.83
C VAL A 318 15.07 9.51 1.59
N PRO A 319 14.97 8.35 0.90
CA PRO A 319 14.18 8.23 -0.33
C PRO A 319 12.68 8.12 -0.04
N LEU A 320 11.93 9.22 -0.22
CA LEU A 320 10.48 9.28 0.08
C LEU A 320 9.63 8.25 -0.69
N ALA A 321 10.06 7.83 -1.88
CA ALA A 321 9.40 6.74 -2.63
C ALA A 321 9.32 5.41 -1.87
N ARG A 322 10.13 5.21 -0.81
CA ARG A 322 10.08 4.02 0.06
C ARG A 322 9.00 4.10 1.14
N LEU A 323 8.44 5.29 1.36
CA LEU A 323 7.51 5.58 2.44
C LEU A 323 6.06 5.71 1.95
N VAL A 324 5.83 5.48 0.67
CA VAL A 324 4.51 5.57 0.04
C VAL A 324 4.05 4.22 -0.50
N SER A 325 2.74 4.09 -0.66
CA SER A 325 2.09 3.05 -1.47
C SER A 325 1.29 3.69 -2.59
N GLU A 326 0.99 2.89 -3.60
CA GLU A 326 0.30 3.33 -4.80
C GLU A 326 -1.06 2.64 -4.88
N ARG A 327 -2.09 3.32 -5.37
CA ARG A 327 -3.41 2.73 -5.63
C ARG A 327 -3.86 3.04 -7.04
N SER A 328 -4.46 2.05 -7.70
CA SER A 328 -5.09 2.18 -9.00
C SER A 328 -6.59 1.93 -8.85
N ILE A 329 -7.42 2.84 -9.35
CA ILE A 329 -8.88 2.72 -9.33
C ILE A 329 -9.35 2.82 -10.79
N SER A 330 -9.97 1.75 -11.27
CA SER A 330 -10.44 1.66 -12.65
C SER A 330 -11.95 1.51 -12.70
N THR A 331 -12.63 2.52 -13.24
CA THR A 331 -14.09 2.59 -13.28
C THR A 331 -14.59 2.42 -14.71
N ASN A 332 -15.46 1.44 -14.94
CA ASN A 332 -16.24 1.34 -16.17
C ASN A 332 -17.37 2.37 -16.16
N THR A 333 -17.14 3.50 -16.82
CA THR A 333 -18.11 4.59 -16.98
C THR A 333 -19.21 4.26 -17.99
N ALA A 334 -19.04 3.20 -18.80
CA ALA A 334 -20.04 2.72 -19.75
C ALA A 334 -20.97 1.62 -19.18
N ALA A 335 -20.84 1.28 -17.90
CA ALA A 335 -21.63 0.21 -17.26
C ALA A 335 -23.15 0.45 -17.26
N ALA A 336 -23.59 1.69 -17.50
CA ALA A 336 -25.01 2.02 -17.67
C ALA A 336 -25.57 1.64 -19.06
N GLY A 337 -24.73 1.18 -19.99
CA GLY A 337 -25.12 0.79 -21.35
C GLY A 337 -24.79 1.82 -22.43
N GLY A 338 -24.01 2.87 -22.11
CA GLY A 338 -23.60 3.92 -23.05
C GLY A 338 -22.49 4.78 -22.48
N ASN A 339 -21.80 5.57 -23.32
CA ASN A 339 -20.70 6.44 -22.92
C ASN A 339 -21.10 7.91 -23.10
N ALA A 340 -21.41 8.58 -21.98
CA ALA A 340 -21.87 9.98 -21.99
C ALA A 340 -20.85 10.93 -22.65
N SER A 341 -19.55 10.74 -22.45
CA SER A 341 -18.52 11.58 -23.05
C SER A 341 -18.47 11.47 -24.57
N LEU A 342 -18.83 10.30 -25.13
CA LEU A 342 -18.95 10.12 -26.58
C LEU A 342 -20.21 10.77 -27.16
N MET A 343 -21.29 10.90 -26.36
CA MET A 343 -22.51 11.57 -26.81
C MET A 343 -22.31 13.07 -27.00
N THR A 344 -21.36 13.68 -26.28
CA THR A 344 -21.00 15.10 -26.39
C THR A 344 -19.93 15.39 -27.43
N LEU A 345 -19.32 14.36 -28.04
CA LEU A 345 -18.29 14.52 -29.08
C LEU A 345 -18.89 14.81 -30.47
N ALA A 346 -20.19 15.05 -30.57
CA ALA A 346 -20.88 15.43 -31.80
C ALA A 346 -21.05 16.95 -31.93
N ALA A 347 -19.99 17.61 -32.45
CA ALA A 347 -19.97 18.59 -33.54
C ALA A 347 -18.54 19.10 -33.73
#